data_AF-A0A937REP1-F1
#
_entry.id   AF-A0A937REP1-F1
#
_cell.length_a   1.000
_cell.length_b   1.000
_cell.length_c   1.000
_cell.angle_alpha   90.00
_cell.angle_beta   90.00
_cell.angle_gamma   90.00
#
_symmetry.space_group_name_H-M   'P 1'
#
loop_
_entity.id
_entity.type
_entity.pdbx_description
1 polymer ?
#
loop_
_entity_poly.entity_id
_entity_poly.type
_entity_poly.pdbx_seq_one_letter_code
_entity_poly.pdbx_strand_id
1 'polypeptide(L)' 'MGEPSGSRQLSLPAVSDPAATDGHDNRDQPGGGLHHQAWHVHDRLKDGHLESEVMPLDESVSVMRALHATRVQIGLRYP' A
#
# COMPACT_ATOMS: atom_id res chain seq x y z
N MET A 1 -10.38 -35.02 16.83
CA MET A 1 -10.27 -33.67 17.42
C MET A 1 -9.19 -32.97 16.62
N GLY A 2 -9.60 -32.15 15.65
CA GLY A 2 -8.71 -31.62 14.61
C GLY A 2 -8.18 -30.24 14.98
N GLU A 3 -6.86 -30.09 14.92
CA GLU A 3 -6.17 -28.80 14.99
C GLU A 3 -6.50 -27.97 13.74
N PRO A 4 -6.97 -26.71 13.85
CA PRO A 4 -7.00 -25.82 12.69
C PRO A 4 -5.62 -25.23 12.44
N SER A 5 -5.00 -25.76 11.40
CA SER A 5 -3.83 -25.24 10.69
C SER A 5 -4.03 -23.79 10.23
N GLY A 6 -2.97 -22.97 10.39
CA GLY A 6 -2.59 -22.00 9.37
C GLY A 6 -2.95 -20.53 9.62
N SER A 7 -2.29 -19.88 10.57
CA SER A 7 -2.10 -18.42 10.53
C SER A 7 -0.61 -18.09 10.54
N ARG A 8 -0.01 -18.10 9.35
CA ARG A 8 1.34 -17.57 9.14
C ARG A 8 1.27 -16.06 9.35
N GLN A 9 1.55 -15.61 10.57
CA GLN A 9 1.73 -14.21 10.90
C GLN A 9 2.75 -13.61 9.92
N LEU A 10 2.28 -12.74 9.03
CA LEU A 10 3.16 -11.83 8.31
C LEU A 10 3.76 -10.90 9.37
N SER A 11 4.99 -11.24 9.79
CA SER A 11 5.78 -10.39 10.67
C SER A 11 6.18 -9.15 9.88
N LEU A 12 5.31 -8.15 9.85
CA LEU A 12 5.66 -6.80 9.45
C LEU A 12 6.66 -6.28 10.49
N PRO A 13 7.81 -5.72 10.10
CA PRO A 13 8.70 -5.09 11.06
C PRO A 13 7.90 -4.05 11.82
N ALA A 14 8.02 -4.10 13.15
CA ALA A 14 7.25 -3.31 14.09
C ALA A 14 7.15 -1.86 13.58
N VAL A 15 5.91 -1.40 13.42
CA VAL A 15 5.64 0.04 13.38
C VAL A 15 6.23 0.59 14.67
N SER A 16 7.32 1.35 14.57
CA SER A 16 7.91 1.99 15.73
C SER A 16 6.83 2.79 16.45
N ASP A 17 6.67 2.52 17.75
CA ASP A 17 5.69 3.16 18.61
C ASP A 17 5.70 4.69 18.42
N PRO A 18 4.56 5.34 18.15
CA PRO A 18 4.49 6.80 18.02
C PRO A 18 4.56 7.54 19.39
N ALA A 19 4.95 6.85 20.46
CA ALA A 19 4.92 7.37 21.83
C ALA A 19 6.30 7.73 22.40
N ALA A 20 7.27 8.06 21.54
CA ALA A 20 8.51 8.74 21.94
C ALA A 20 8.57 10.10 21.22
N THR A 21 8.07 11.13 21.88
CA THR A 21 8.14 12.52 21.42
C THR A 21 9.58 12.98 21.32
N ASP A 22 10.04 13.20 20.09
CA ASP A 22 10.78 14.41 19.75
C ASP A 22 10.14 14.99 18.49
N GLY A 23 9.89 16.30 18.48
CA GLY A 23 9.16 17.01 17.43
C GLY A 23 9.94 17.09 16.12
N HIS A 24 10.30 15.95 15.55
CA HIS A 24 10.87 15.83 14.22
C HIS A 24 9.72 15.62 13.25
N ASP A 25 9.49 16.58 12.37
CA ASP A 25 8.54 16.47 11.26
C ASP A 25 8.96 15.28 10.39
N ASN A 26 8.39 14.11 10.66
CA ASN A 26 8.65 12.86 9.96
C ASN A 26 8.19 12.92 8.48
N ARG A 27 7.72 14.08 8.01
CA ARG A 27 7.45 14.37 6.60
C ARG A 27 8.71 14.41 5.75
N ASP A 28 9.86 14.76 6.34
CA ASP A 28 11.13 14.87 5.62
C ASP A 28 11.90 13.53 5.51
N GLN A 29 11.42 12.48 6.19
CA GLN A 29 12.02 11.15 6.11
C GLN A 29 11.45 10.38 4.90
N PRO A 30 12.31 9.83 4.01
CA PRO A 30 11.85 9.01 2.91
C PRO A 30 10.99 7.84 3.43
N GLY A 31 9.71 7.83 3.09
CA GLY A 31 8.74 6.81 3.54
C GLY A 31 7.75 7.26 4.62
N GLY A 32 7.89 8.46 5.20
CA GLY A 32 7.00 8.98 6.24
C GLY A 32 5.52 9.12 5.82
N GLY A 33 5.22 9.19 4.52
CA GLY A 33 3.86 9.33 4.00
C GLY A 33 3.07 8.03 3.78
N LEU A 34 3.71 6.86 3.86
CA LEU A 34 3.06 5.59 3.50
C LEU A 34 2.13 5.03 4.60
N HIS A 35 2.21 5.57 5.82
CA HIS A 35 1.41 5.09 6.94
C HIS A 35 -0.11 5.18 6.67
N HIS A 36 -0.57 6.23 6.00
CA HIS A 36 -1.98 6.35 5.61
C HIS A 36 -2.44 5.21 4.69
N GLN A 37 -1.61 4.83 3.73
CA GLN A 37 -1.93 3.74 2.80
C GLN A 37 -1.93 2.39 3.51
N ALA A 38 -0.96 2.17 4.41
CA ALA A 38 -0.87 0.94 5.19
C ALA A 38 -2.11 0.75 6.09
N TRP A 39 -2.56 1.81 6.76
CA TRP A 39 -3.76 1.78 7.60
C TRP A 39 -5.01 1.52 6.76
N HIS A 40 -5.17 2.22 5.64
CA HIS A 40 -6.32 2.03 4.75
C HIS A 40 -6.42 0.59 4.23
N VAL A 41 -5.31 0.00 3.78
CA VAL A 41 -5.30 -1.39 3.30
C VAL A 41 -5.68 -2.36 4.42
N HIS A 42 -5.16 -2.15 5.64
CA HIS A 42 -5.47 -2.99 6.78
C HIS A 42 -6.97 -2.99 7.12
N ASP A 43 -7.59 -1.82 7.15
CA ASP A 43 -9.02 -1.69 7.44
C ASP A 43 -9.87 -2.36 6.35
N ARG A 44 -9.54 -2.18 5.07
CA ARG A 44 -10.24 -2.86 3.96
C ARG A 44 -10.15 -4.38 4.05
N LEU A 45 -8.96 -4.91 4.37
CA LEU A 45 -8.76 -6.35 4.51
C LEU A 45 -9.51 -6.91 5.73
N LYS A 46 -9.52 -6.19 6.85
CA LYS A 46 -10.28 -6.56 8.05
C LYS A 46 -11.78 -6.67 7.78
N ASP A 47 -12.31 -5.75 6.99
CA ASP A 47 -13.72 -5.70 6.61
C ASP A 47 -14.06 -6.68 5.46
N GLY A 48 -13.07 -7.45 4.98
CA GLY A 48 -13.26 -8.49 3.97
C GLY A 48 -13.36 -7.97 2.53
N HIS A 49 -12.98 -6.72 2.29
CA HIS A 49 -12.95 -6.15 0.95
C HIS A 49 -11.71 -6.59 0.18
N LEU A 50 -11.89 -6.84 -1.12
CA LEU A 50 -10.80 -7.21 -2.04
C LEU A 50 -10.17 -6.00 -2.73
N GLU A 51 -10.75 -4.81 -2.56
CA GLU A 51 -10.31 -3.59 -3.21
C GLU A 51 -10.58 -2.33 -2.36
N SER A 52 -9.89 -1.26 -2.73
CA SER A 52 -9.99 0.06 -2.12
C SER A 52 -11.05 0.90 -2.83
N GLU A 53 -11.90 1.59 -2.06
CA GLU A 53 -12.84 2.58 -2.62
C GLU A 53 -12.15 3.85 -3.09
N VAL A 54 -10.99 4.18 -2.50
CA VAL A 54 -10.21 5.37 -2.87
C VAL A 54 -9.43 5.15 -4.18
N MET A 55 -9.00 3.92 -4.42
CA MET A 55 -8.29 3.53 -5.64
C MET A 55 -8.71 2.13 -6.05
N PRO A 56 -9.85 2.00 -6.75
CA PRO A 56 -10.30 0.69 -7.21
C PRO A 56 -9.40 0.18 -8.35
N LEU A 57 -9.59 -1.10 -8.73
CA LEU A 57 -8.72 -1.76 -9.70
C LEU A 57 -8.89 -1.20 -11.13
N ASP A 58 -10.10 -0.81 -11.50
CA ASP A 58 -10.39 -0.21 -12.80
C ASP A 58 -9.69 1.14 -12.97
N GLU A 59 -9.68 1.97 -11.93
CA GLU A 59 -8.95 3.24 -11.90
C GLU A 59 -7.44 3.00 -12.01
N SER A 60 -6.91 2.01 -11.27
CA SER A 60 -5.49 1.63 -11.38
C SER A 60 -5.12 1.22 -12.81
N VAL A 61 -5.98 0.45 -13.49
CA VAL A 61 -5.79 0.08 -14.91
C VAL A 61 -5.90 1.29 -15.82
N SER A 62 -6.83 2.21 -15.57
CA SER A 62 -7.00 3.45 -16.33
C SER A 62 -5.72 4.29 -16.30
N VAL A 63 -5.15 4.50 -15.11
CA VAL A 63 -3.87 5.19 -14.93
C VAL A 63 -2.74 4.49 -15.70
N MET A 64 -2.64 3.16 -15.59
CA MET A 64 -1.61 2.40 -16.30
C MET A 64 -1.77 2.48 -17.82
N ARG A 65 -3.00 2.54 -18.35
CA ARG A 65 -3.26 2.77 -19.78
C ARG A 65 -2.82 4.16 -20.22
N ALA A 66 -3.10 5.19 -19.41
CA ALA A 66 -2.65 6.55 -19.70
C ALA A 66 -1.11 6.64 -19.73
N LEU A 67 -0.44 6.08 -18.72
CA LEU A 67 1.02 5.99 -18.68
C LEU A 67 1.58 5.21 -19.88
N HIS A 68 0.93 4.11 -20.27
CA HIS A 68 1.32 3.34 -21.43
C HIS A 68 1.20 4.13 -22.74
N ALA A 69 0.11 4.89 -22.92
CA ALA A 69 -0.07 5.73 -24.09
C ALA A 69 1.05 6.78 -24.22
N THR A 70 1.38 7.47 -23.11
CA THR A 70 2.51 8.41 -23.07
C THR A 70 3.83 7.71 -23.35
N ARG A 71 4.05 6.52 -22.77
CA ARG A 71 5.25 5.71 -23.01
C ARG A 71 5.46 5.41 -24.50
N VAL A 72 4.38 5.04 -25.20
CA VAL A 72 4.42 4.75 -26.63
C VAL A 72 4.76 6.00 -27.44
N GLN A 73 4.19 7.16 -27.09
CA GLN A 73 4.44 8.43 -27.76
C GLN A 73 5.92 8.86 -27.69
N ILE A 74 6.58 8.63 -26.54
CA ILE A 74 7.99 8.99 -26.35
C ILE A 74 8.97 7.90 -26.81
N GLY A 75 8.48 6.79 -27.37
CA GLY A 75 9.32 5.68 -27.83
C GLY A 75 9.98 4.84 -26.72
N LEU A 76 9.58 5.00 -25.46
CA LEU A 76 10.15 4.25 -24.34
C LEU A 76 9.75 2.76 -24.43
N ARG A 77 10.76 1.88 -24.34
CA ARG A 77 10.62 0.42 -24.39
C ARG A 77 11.25 -0.19 -23.14
N TYR A 78 10.51 -1.08 -22.50
CA TYR A 78 11.05 -1.91 -21.43
C TYR A 78 11.73 -3.15 -22.07
N PRO A 79 12.87 -3.63 -21.53
CA PRO A 79 13.55 -4.83 -22.02
C PRO A 79 12.67 -6.07 -22.02
#